data_AF-A0A418WGF6-F1
#
_entry.id   AF-A0A418WGF6-F1
#
_cell.length_a   1.000
_cell.length_b   1.000
_cell.length_c   1.000
_cell.angle_alpha   90.00
_cell.angle_beta   90.00
_cell.angle_gamma   90.00
#
_symmetry.space_group_name_H-M   'P 1'
#
loop_
_entity.id
_entity.type
_entity.pdbx_description
1 polymer ?
#
loop_
_entity_poly.entity_id
_entity_poly.type
_entity_poly.pdbx_seq_one_letter_code
_entity_poly.pdbx_strand_id
1 'polypeptide(L)'
;MQTDLHINRRHLLGGAITVVAIGGFGKLAMASDQQELVDRARITIDSMGADPSYGDMRAYLARSVGCLIVPQLLKAGFIVGGSGGDGVLLGRSKSDGTWSSPAFYSLAAGSIGLQIGAQSSEVVLVINDQRGLEAIFKNEMKLGADASIAVGPVGSGVEAATTTNFEADIYSYARAKGLFAGASLEGAGVLSSASWNKTYYGRALNPRDIVVNRLVDNPAAASLKQTLARVSRVV
;
A
#
# COMPACT_ATOMS: atom_id res chain seq x y z
N MET A 1 33.15 12.49 -88.24
CA MET A 1 33.70 13.53 -87.34
C MET A 1 33.52 12.97 -85.93
N GLN A 2 34.42 12.15 -85.40
CA GLN A 2 35.60 12.55 -84.59
C GLN A 2 35.30 13.86 -83.81
N THR A 3 35.33 13.94 -82.49
CA THR A 3 36.05 13.17 -81.46
C THR A 3 35.60 13.66 -80.07
N ASP A 4 35.82 12.81 -79.05
CA ASP A 4 36.02 13.15 -77.62
C ASP A 4 34.81 13.66 -76.79
N LEU A 5 34.66 13.36 -75.48
CA LEU A 5 35.69 13.15 -74.45
C LEU A 5 35.11 12.42 -73.21
N HIS A 6 35.77 11.33 -72.82
CA HIS A 6 36.05 10.80 -71.47
C HIS A 6 35.00 10.72 -70.30
N ILE A 7 34.79 9.46 -69.88
CA ILE A 7 34.99 8.86 -68.53
C ILE A 7 34.15 9.44 -67.34
N ASN A 8 33.12 8.76 -66.81
CA ASN A 8 32.99 7.50 -66.02
C ASN A 8 32.83 7.73 -64.50
N ARG A 9 32.05 6.82 -63.89
CA ARG A 9 31.86 6.49 -62.46
C ARG A 9 30.76 7.29 -61.73
N ARG A 10 29.65 6.61 -61.42
CA ARG A 10 29.34 6.10 -60.05
C ARG A 10 27.92 5.52 -59.94
N HIS A 11 27.89 4.28 -59.48
CA HIS A 11 26.80 3.41 -59.01
C HIS A 11 25.55 4.07 -58.41
N LEU A 12 24.36 3.57 -58.78
CA LEU A 12 23.16 3.42 -57.93
C LEU A 12 22.31 2.25 -58.50
N LEU A 13 22.69 0.98 -58.29
CA LEU A 13 22.20 0.08 -57.22
C LEU A 13 20.68 0.11 -56.99
N GLY A 14 20.04 -0.99 -57.38
CA GLY A 14 18.61 -1.25 -57.28
C GLY A 14 18.10 -1.39 -55.85
N GLY A 15 16.85 -0.98 -55.65
CA GLY A 15 16.17 -1.00 -54.36
C GLY A 15 15.78 -2.42 -53.93
N ALA A 16 16.27 -2.82 -52.77
CA ALA A 16 15.70 -3.90 -51.97
C ALA A 16 14.93 -3.25 -50.81
N ILE A 17 13.61 -3.45 -50.78
CA ILE A 17 12.78 -3.08 -49.64
C ILE A 17 12.96 -4.16 -48.58
N THR A 18 13.77 -3.87 -47.57
CA THR A 18 13.90 -4.71 -46.38
C THR A 18 12.75 -4.38 -45.42
N VAL A 19 11.79 -5.29 -45.28
CA VAL A 19 10.80 -5.23 -44.20
C VAL A 19 11.52 -5.57 -42.90
N VAL A 20 11.84 -4.55 -42.09
CA VAL A 20 12.32 -4.74 -40.72
C VAL A 20 11.14 -5.17 -39.87
N ALA A 21 11.08 -6.46 -39.53
CA ALA A 21 10.21 -6.94 -38.48
C ALA A 21 10.70 -6.34 -37.15
N ILE A 22 9.97 -5.34 -36.63
CA ILE A 22 10.17 -4.84 -35.27
C ILE A 22 9.65 -5.92 -34.32
N GLY A 23 10.52 -6.87 -34.00
CA GLY A 23 10.35 -7.85 -32.94
C GLY A 23 10.45 -7.17 -31.58
N GLY A 24 9.43 -6.40 -31.21
CA GLY A 24 9.26 -5.82 -29.89
C GLY A 24 8.10 -6.49 -29.16
N PHE A 25 8.19 -7.79 -28.89
CA PHE A 25 7.34 -8.40 -27.88
C PHE A 25 7.83 -7.91 -26.51
N GLY A 26 7.48 -6.68 -26.15
CA GLY A 26 7.42 -6.31 -24.75
C GLY A 26 6.48 -7.32 -24.10
N LYS A 27 7.00 -8.16 -23.19
CA LYS A 27 6.15 -8.94 -22.30
C LYS A 27 5.27 -7.91 -21.60
N LEU A 28 3.98 -7.86 -21.95
CA LEU A 28 3.00 -7.17 -21.13
C LEU A 28 3.01 -7.96 -19.82
N ALA A 29 3.83 -7.52 -18.87
CA ALA A 29 3.87 -8.14 -17.55
C ALA A 29 2.47 -7.96 -16.97
N MET A 30 1.68 -9.04 -16.96
CA MET A 30 0.49 -9.10 -16.13
C MET A 30 0.92 -8.67 -14.73
N ALA A 31 0.29 -7.62 -14.19
CA ALA A 31 0.59 -7.18 -12.85
C ALA A 31 0.41 -8.37 -11.92
N SER A 32 1.45 -8.70 -11.14
CA SER A 32 1.29 -9.73 -10.12
C SER A 32 0.27 -9.26 -9.09
N ASP A 33 -0.43 -10.19 -8.43
CA ASP A 33 -1.37 -9.86 -7.36
C ASP A 33 -0.75 -8.94 -6.29
N GLN A 34 0.56 -9.13 -6.03
CA GLN A 34 1.34 -8.29 -5.13
C GLN A 34 1.45 -6.85 -5.64
N GLN A 35 1.72 -6.66 -6.93
CA GLN A 35 1.80 -5.33 -7.52
C GLN A 35 0.43 -4.66 -7.59
N GLU A 36 -0.63 -5.42 -7.90
CA GLU A 36 -1.99 -4.91 -7.88
C GLU A 36 -2.37 -4.40 -6.48
N LEU A 37 -2.03 -5.14 -5.43
CA LEU A 37 -2.26 -4.70 -4.05
C LEU A 37 -1.50 -3.41 -3.71
N VAL A 38 -0.24 -3.29 -4.16
CA VAL A 38 0.57 -2.05 -4.01
C VAL A 38 -0.09 -0.87 -4.73
N ASP A 39 -0.60 -1.09 -5.94
CA ASP A 39 -1.27 -0.06 -6.73
C ASP A 39 -2.61 0.37 -6.10
N ARG A 40 -3.39 -0.58 -5.57
CA ARG A 40 -4.61 -0.28 -4.80
C ARG A 40 -4.31 0.49 -3.52
N ALA A 41 -3.26 0.11 -2.79
CA ALA A 41 -2.82 0.85 -1.60
C ALA A 41 -2.45 2.30 -1.91
N ARG A 42 -1.80 2.54 -3.06
CA ARG A 42 -1.51 3.90 -3.54
C ARG A 42 -2.78 4.70 -3.76
N ILE A 43 -3.80 4.11 -4.39
CA ILE A 43 -5.08 4.78 -4.63
C ILE A 43 -5.80 5.08 -3.32
N THR A 44 -5.82 4.12 -2.38
CA THR A 44 -6.46 4.30 -1.07
C THR A 44 -5.82 5.46 -0.30
N ILE A 45 -4.50 5.48 -0.17
CA ILE A 45 -3.83 6.54 0.61
C ILE A 45 -3.94 7.92 -0.06
N ASP A 46 -3.90 7.98 -1.40
CA ASP A 46 -4.06 9.24 -2.14
C ASP A 46 -5.46 9.82 -1.94
N SER A 47 -6.48 8.98 -2.12
CA SER A 47 -7.87 9.41 -2.04
C SER A 47 -8.33 9.70 -0.61
N MET A 48 -7.86 8.96 0.40
CA MET A 48 -8.12 9.30 1.81
C MET A 48 -7.34 10.56 2.22
N GLY A 49 -6.11 10.74 1.73
CA GLY A 49 -5.31 11.94 2.02
C GLY A 49 -5.87 13.21 1.37
N ALA A 50 -6.65 13.10 0.29
CA ALA A 50 -7.31 14.22 -0.36
C ALA A 50 -8.68 14.57 0.24
N ASP A 51 -9.28 13.69 1.04
CA ASP A 51 -10.61 13.85 1.62
C ASP A 51 -10.54 14.61 2.97
N PRO A 52 -11.18 15.79 3.09
CA PRO A 52 -11.16 16.59 4.31
C PRO A 52 -11.66 15.86 5.56
N SER A 53 -12.49 14.83 5.40
CA SER A 53 -13.01 14.01 6.50
C SER A 53 -11.89 13.26 7.25
N TYR A 54 -10.72 13.10 6.62
CA TYR A 54 -9.52 12.47 7.20
C TYR A 54 -8.37 13.47 7.37
N GLY A 55 -8.66 14.76 7.56
CA GLY A 55 -7.65 15.83 7.65
C GLY A 55 -6.53 15.54 8.66
N ASP A 56 -6.87 15.02 9.83
CA ASP A 56 -5.90 14.69 10.89
C ASP A 56 -4.98 13.53 10.51
N MET A 57 -5.41 12.61 9.64
CA MET A 57 -4.60 11.47 9.19
C MET A 57 -3.28 11.95 8.59
N ARG A 58 -3.29 13.05 7.84
CA ARG A 58 -2.08 13.65 7.25
C ARG A 58 -1.09 14.10 8.32
N ALA A 59 -1.60 14.73 9.39
CA ALA A 59 -0.79 15.18 10.51
C ALA A 59 -0.16 14.01 11.26
N TYR A 60 -0.91 12.91 11.48
CA TYR A 60 -0.34 11.71 12.08
C TYR A 60 0.66 11.01 11.16
N LEU A 61 0.37 10.89 9.85
CA LEU A 61 1.30 10.34 8.85
C LEU A 61 2.62 11.13 8.78
N ALA A 62 2.57 12.45 8.95
CA ALA A 62 3.76 13.30 8.92
C ALA A 62 4.77 13.01 10.04
N ARG A 63 4.30 12.47 11.17
CA ARG A 63 5.14 12.08 12.32
C ARG A 63 5.21 10.57 12.56
N SER A 64 4.63 9.77 11.66
CA SER A 64 4.56 8.32 11.84
C SER A 64 5.91 7.64 11.62
N VAL A 65 6.07 6.46 12.20
CA VAL A 65 7.18 5.53 11.96
C VAL A 65 6.81 4.45 10.94
N GLY A 66 5.52 4.29 10.65
CA GLY A 66 5.02 3.38 9.62
C GLY A 66 3.57 3.64 9.24
N CYS A 67 3.12 2.92 8.22
CA CYS A 67 1.75 2.94 7.73
C CYS A 67 1.40 1.57 7.15
N LEU A 68 0.32 0.94 7.66
CA LEU A 68 -0.27 -0.26 7.08
C LEU A 68 -1.54 0.14 6.33
N ILE A 69 -1.60 -0.20 5.04
CA ILE A 69 -2.73 0.13 4.16
C ILE A 69 -3.38 -1.17 3.71
N VAL A 70 -4.67 -1.33 4.02
CA VAL A 70 -5.52 -2.47 3.61
C VAL A 70 -6.58 -1.91 2.66
N PRO A 71 -6.37 -1.99 1.33
CA PRO A 71 -7.25 -1.35 0.35
C PRO A 71 -8.62 -1.99 0.24
N GLN A 72 -8.77 -3.22 0.74
CA GLN A 72 -10.02 -3.94 0.73
C GLN A 72 -10.07 -4.88 1.94
N LEU A 73 -10.78 -4.46 2.98
CA LEU A 73 -11.19 -5.30 4.08
C LEU A 73 -12.63 -5.74 3.82
N LEU A 74 -12.80 -7.04 3.55
CA LEU A 74 -14.11 -7.64 3.38
C LEU A 74 -14.62 -8.09 4.74
N LYS A 75 -15.88 -7.81 5.02
CA LYS A 75 -16.55 -8.24 6.24
C LYS A 75 -17.87 -8.91 5.88
N ALA A 76 -18.13 -10.07 6.47
CA ALA A 76 -19.35 -10.82 6.25
C ALA A 76 -19.79 -11.55 7.52
N GLY A 77 -21.10 -11.67 7.75
CA GLY A 77 -21.63 -12.42 8.88
C GLY A 77 -23.15 -12.39 9.01
N PHE A 78 -23.65 -13.25 9.89
CA PHE A 78 -25.00 -13.21 10.46
C PHE A 78 -24.89 -13.66 11.91
N ILE A 79 -25.05 -12.74 12.87
CA ILE A 79 -24.85 -12.94 14.33
C ILE A 79 -23.37 -13.16 14.69
N VAL A 80 -22.69 -14.08 14.01
CA VAL A 80 -21.25 -14.27 14.01
C VAL A 80 -20.72 -13.94 12.62
N GLY A 81 -19.61 -13.20 12.57
CA GLY A 81 -19.00 -12.78 11.33
C GLY A 81 -17.49 -12.71 11.41
N GLY A 82 -16.87 -12.60 10.24
CA GLY A 82 -15.44 -12.40 10.10
C GLY A 82 -15.16 -11.22 9.18
N SER A 83 -13.95 -10.68 9.30
CA SER A 83 -13.38 -9.78 8.33
C SER A 83 -11.97 -10.19 7.97
N GLY A 84 -11.59 -9.94 6.72
CA GLY A 84 -10.32 -10.35 6.14
C GLY A 84 -9.93 -9.46 4.97
N GLY A 85 -8.64 -9.11 4.88
CA GLY A 85 -8.12 -8.32 3.78
C GLY A 85 -6.60 -8.30 3.78
N ASP A 86 -6.01 -8.18 2.58
CA ASP A 86 -4.57 -8.04 2.42
C ASP A 86 -4.17 -6.57 2.37
N GLY A 87 -2.95 -6.29 2.80
CA GLY A 87 -2.40 -4.95 2.87
C GLY A 87 -0.88 -4.90 2.80
N VAL A 88 -0.37 -3.69 2.81
CA VAL A 88 1.07 -3.40 2.74
C VAL A 88 1.49 -2.48 3.86
N LEU A 89 2.54 -2.87 4.58
CA LEU A 89 3.22 -2.08 5.60
C LEU A 89 4.43 -1.38 4.98
N LEU A 90 4.50 -0.07 5.15
CA LEU A 90 5.66 0.74 4.81
C LEU A 90 6.20 1.42 6.07
N GLY A 91 7.52 1.48 6.18
CA GLY A 91 8.23 2.08 7.31
C GLY A 91 8.82 3.42 6.91
N ARG A 92 8.78 4.38 7.81
CA ARG A 92 9.29 5.72 7.59
C ARG A 92 10.59 5.93 8.35
N SER A 93 11.62 6.43 7.66
CA SER A 93 12.89 6.78 8.29
C SER A 93 12.69 7.99 9.19
N LYS A 94 13.10 7.91 10.45
CA LYS A 94 13.15 9.10 11.32
C LYS A 94 14.25 10.08 10.90
N SER A 95 15.31 9.61 10.24
CA SER A 95 16.46 10.44 9.84
C SER A 95 16.19 11.32 8.63
N ASP A 96 15.48 10.80 7.62
CA ASP A 96 15.31 11.44 6.31
C ASP A 96 13.85 11.49 5.82
N GLY A 97 12.91 10.91 6.58
CA GLY A 97 11.48 10.89 6.25
C GLY A 97 11.11 10.00 5.05
N THR A 98 12.06 9.24 4.50
CA THR A 98 11.81 8.35 3.35
C THR A 98 11.04 7.10 3.76
N TRP A 99 10.22 6.61 2.84
CA TRP A 99 9.46 5.37 2.99
C TRP A 99 10.25 4.18 2.44
N SER A 100 10.20 3.03 3.12
CA SER A 100 10.76 1.77 2.62
C SER A 100 9.90 1.15 1.51
N SER A 101 10.36 0.05 0.92
CA SER A 101 9.51 -0.79 0.08
C SER A 101 8.49 -1.57 0.94
N PRO A 102 7.35 -2.02 0.37
CA PRO A 102 6.24 -2.60 1.14
C PRO A 102 6.51 -4.02 1.63
N ALA A 103 6.19 -4.30 2.89
CA ALA A 103 6.01 -5.67 3.38
C ALA A 103 4.53 -6.06 3.32
N PHE A 104 4.24 -7.28 2.86
CA PHE A 104 2.88 -7.77 2.72
C PHE A 104 2.36 -8.36 4.02
N TYR A 105 1.10 -8.04 4.33
CA TYR A 105 0.38 -8.47 5.51
C TYR A 105 -1.06 -8.83 5.17
N SER A 106 -1.68 -9.64 6.03
CA SER A 106 -3.12 -9.89 6.05
C SER A 106 -3.69 -9.43 7.39
N LEU A 107 -4.84 -8.78 7.36
CA LEU A 107 -5.62 -8.37 8.51
C LEU A 107 -6.84 -9.29 8.62
N ALA A 108 -7.06 -9.87 9.80
CA ALA A 108 -8.20 -10.75 10.06
C ALA A 108 -8.83 -10.45 11.42
N ALA A 109 -10.16 -10.33 11.49
CA ALA A 109 -10.87 -10.11 12.75
C ALA A 109 -12.15 -10.94 12.83
N GLY A 110 -12.40 -11.55 13.98
CA GLY A 110 -13.71 -12.11 14.31
C GLY A 110 -14.63 -11.02 14.87
N SER A 111 -15.93 -11.15 14.65
CA SER A 111 -16.92 -10.23 15.21
C SER A 111 -18.21 -10.93 15.62
N ILE A 112 -18.82 -10.48 16.71
CA ILE A 112 -20.13 -10.90 17.19
C ILE A 112 -21.04 -9.67 17.13
N GLY A 113 -22.14 -9.70 16.39
CA GLY A 113 -23.06 -8.55 16.29
C GLY A 113 -24.14 -8.66 15.21
N LEU A 114 -25.08 -7.72 15.23
CA LEU A 114 -26.22 -7.56 14.29
C LEU A 114 -25.80 -7.14 12.86
N GLN A 115 -24.61 -7.53 12.42
CA GLN A 115 -24.15 -7.25 11.06
C GLN A 115 -24.68 -8.35 10.16
N ILE A 116 -25.82 -8.09 9.53
CA ILE A 116 -26.38 -8.91 8.46
C ILE A 116 -25.86 -8.36 7.14
N GLY A 117 -25.04 -9.15 6.44
CA GLY A 117 -24.65 -8.85 5.07
C GLY A 117 -23.14 -8.84 4.85
N ALA A 118 -22.75 -8.30 3.69
CA ALA A 118 -21.36 -8.17 3.26
C ALA A 118 -21.01 -6.68 3.08
N GLN A 119 -19.83 -6.30 3.58
CA GLN A 119 -19.33 -4.93 3.54
C GLN A 119 -17.89 -4.92 3.05
N SER A 120 -17.52 -3.84 2.37
CA SER A 120 -16.14 -3.57 1.96
C SER A 120 -15.71 -2.20 2.47
N SER A 121 -14.57 -2.17 3.14
CA SER A 121 -13.94 -0.94 3.60
C SER A 121 -12.48 -0.87 3.19
N GLU A 122 -11.96 0.35 3.12
CA GLU A 122 -10.54 0.64 3.07
C GLU A 122 -10.08 0.99 4.48
N VAL A 123 -8.94 0.45 4.91
CA VAL A 123 -8.37 0.71 6.23
C VAL A 123 -6.93 1.21 6.11
N VAL A 124 -6.60 2.25 6.86
CA VAL A 124 -5.24 2.79 7.00
C VAL A 124 -4.90 2.84 8.48
N LEU A 125 -3.86 2.13 8.88
CA LEU A 125 -3.29 2.19 10.23
C LEU A 125 -2.01 3.03 10.18
N VAL A 126 -2.06 4.20 10.81
CA VAL A 126 -0.91 5.09 10.95
C VAL A 126 -0.19 4.73 12.25
N ILE A 127 1.06 4.30 12.15
CA ILE A 127 1.83 3.78 13.27
C ILE A 127 2.77 4.89 13.75
N ASN A 128 2.47 5.48 14.91
CA ASN A 128 3.16 6.67 15.39
C ASN A 128 4.30 6.35 16.37
N ASP A 129 4.25 5.21 17.03
CA ASP A 129 5.26 4.79 17.98
C ASP A 129 6.05 3.56 17.53
N GLN A 130 7.32 3.48 17.97
CA GLN A 130 8.16 2.32 17.66
C GLN A 130 7.58 1.05 18.29
N ARG A 131 6.96 1.10 19.47
CA ARG A 131 6.34 -0.08 20.09
C ARG A 131 5.20 -0.62 19.23
N GLY A 132 4.39 0.25 18.63
CA GLY A 132 3.35 -0.14 17.68
C GLY A 132 3.92 -0.85 16.45
N LEU A 133 5.01 -0.32 15.89
CA LEU A 133 5.69 -0.94 14.75
C LEU A 133 6.32 -2.30 15.12
N GLU A 134 6.97 -2.38 16.28
CA GLU A 134 7.55 -3.62 16.81
C GLU A 134 6.48 -4.67 17.12
N ALA A 135 5.31 -4.26 17.61
CA ALA A 135 4.18 -5.14 17.82
C ALA A 135 3.74 -5.77 16.50
N ILE A 136 3.62 -5.01 15.40
CA ILE A 136 3.26 -5.53 14.07
C ILE A 136 4.27 -6.55 13.51
N PHE A 137 5.53 -6.48 13.94
CA PHE A 137 6.54 -7.49 13.55
C PHE A 137 6.44 -8.78 14.35
N LYS A 138 5.81 -8.76 15.53
CA LYS A 138 5.46 -9.99 16.24
C LYS A 138 4.36 -10.67 15.42
N ASN A 139 4.63 -11.90 15.02
CA ASN A 139 3.65 -12.67 14.26
C ASN A 139 2.36 -12.77 15.11
N GLU A 140 1.21 -12.47 14.52
CA GLU A 140 -0.12 -12.52 15.18
C GLU A 140 -0.41 -11.39 16.19
N MET A 141 0.08 -10.17 15.91
CA MET A 141 -0.27 -8.99 16.69
C MET A 141 -1.79 -8.75 16.73
N LYS A 142 -2.34 -8.58 17.92
CA LYS A 142 -3.75 -8.25 18.16
C LYS A 142 -3.91 -6.76 18.46
N LEU A 143 -4.65 -6.06 17.60
CA LEU A 143 -4.96 -4.64 17.80
C LEU A 143 -5.77 -4.44 19.10
N GLY A 144 -5.37 -3.46 19.91
CA GLY A 144 -5.97 -3.17 21.23
C GLY A 144 -5.42 -4.00 22.39
N ALA A 145 -4.87 -5.19 22.13
CA ALA A 145 -4.24 -6.03 23.16
C ALA A 145 -2.71 -5.84 23.21
N ASP A 146 -2.04 -5.86 22.04
CA ASP A 146 -0.59 -5.76 21.93
C ASP A 146 -0.09 -4.34 21.63
N ALA A 147 -0.96 -3.48 21.09
CA ALA A 147 -0.70 -2.05 20.88
C ALA A 147 -1.98 -1.25 21.12
N SER A 148 -1.83 -0.07 21.72
CA SER A 148 -2.95 0.85 21.89
C SER A 148 -3.41 1.37 20.52
N ILE A 149 -4.72 1.33 20.28
CA ILE A 149 -5.34 1.77 19.02
C ILE A 149 -6.35 2.88 19.31
N ALA A 150 -6.20 4.01 18.62
CA ALA A 150 -7.22 5.06 18.55
C ALA A 150 -7.93 4.99 17.20
N VAL A 151 -9.26 5.04 17.22
CA VAL A 151 -10.07 5.07 16.00
C VAL A 151 -10.28 6.53 15.59
N GLY A 152 -9.75 6.91 14.42
CA GLY A 152 -9.99 8.21 13.81
C GLY A 152 -11.46 8.36 13.36
N PRO A 153 -11.91 9.58 13.03
CA PRO A 153 -13.30 9.83 12.65
C PRO A 153 -13.75 8.86 11.55
N VAL A 154 -14.84 8.14 11.81
CA VAL A 154 -15.51 7.28 10.84
C VAL A 154 -16.45 8.19 10.05
N GLY A 155 -16.45 8.07 8.71
CA GLY A 155 -17.11 8.99 7.77
C GLY A 155 -18.46 9.60 8.21
N SER A 156 -18.65 10.88 7.87
CA SER A 156 -19.84 11.72 8.06
C SER A 156 -20.64 11.45 9.34
N GLY A 157 -20.22 12.07 10.45
CA GLY A 157 -21.14 12.46 11.52
C GLY A 157 -20.95 11.80 12.89
N VAL A 158 -19.85 11.10 13.17
CA VAL A 158 -19.57 10.61 14.53
C VAL A 158 -18.27 11.21 15.03
N GLU A 159 -18.40 12.18 15.93
CA GLU A 159 -17.34 12.61 16.83
C GLU A 159 -16.91 11.40 17.67
N ALA A 160 -15.85 10.71 17.25
CA ALA A 160 -15.19 9.75 18.11
C ALA A 160 -14.55 10.53 19.27
N ALA A 161 -15.19 10.46 20.43
CA ALA A 161 -14.74 11.08 21.67
C ALA A 161 -13.31 10.63 21.99
N THR A 162 -12.32 11.43 21.61
CA THR A 162 -10.93 11.25 22.02
C THR A 162 -10.66 12.22 23.17
N THR A 163 -11.41 12.08 24.26
CA THR A 163 -11.15 12.80 25.51
C THR A 163 -10.25 11.94 26.39
N THR A 164 -8.95 11.94 26.09
CA THR A 164 -7.86 11.80 27.07
C THR A 164 -6.55 12.10 26.35
N ASN A 165 -5.65 12.84 26.99
CA ASN A 165 -4.33 13.26 26.48
C ASN A 165 -3.32 12.10 26.29
N PHE A 166 -3.74 10.94 25.81
CA PHE A 166 -2.86 9.82 25.49
C PHE A 166 -2.67 9.72 23.98
N GLU A 167 -1.42 9.87 23.52
CA GLU A 167 -1.04 9.53 22.14
C GLU A 167 -1.12 8.01 21.97
N ALA A 168 -1.89 7.55 20.98
CA ALA A 168 -2.01 6.13 20.69
C ALA A 168 -0.79 5.64 19.87
N ASP A 169 -0.41 4.38 20.07
CA ASP A 169 0.67 3.77 19.27
C ASP A 169 0.27 3.67 17.79
N ILE A 170 -1.03 3.43 17.55
CA ILE A 170 -1.63 3.27 16.21
C ILE A 170 -2.93 4.08 16.12
N TYR A 171 -3.05 4.89 15.07
CA TYR A 171 -4.29 5.55 14.67
C TYR A 171 -4.91 4.82 13.49
N SER A 172 -6.16 4.41 13.62
CA SER A 172 -6.88 3.67 12.59
C SER A 172 -7.92 4.52 11.89
N TYR A 173 -7.87 4.57 10.57
CA TYR A 173 -8.85 5.22 9.70
C TYR A 173 -9.52 4.18 8.84
N ALA A 174 -10.85 4.24 8.74
CA ALA A 174 -11.61 3.35 7.87
C ALA A 174 -12.57 4.16 7.02
N ARG A 175 -12.55 3.91 5.71
CA ARG A 175 -13.55 4.42 4.77
C ARG A 175 -14.41 3.26 4.29
N ALA A 176 -15.67 3.26 4.69
CA ALA A 176 -16.62 2.25 4.26
C ALA A 176 -17.28 2.62 2.93
N LYS A 177 -17.49 1.61 2.08
CA LYS A 177 -18.39 1.71 0.94
C LYS A 177 -19.74 1.09 1.37
N GLY A 178 -20.56 1.84 2.11
CA GLY A 178 -21.89 1.39 2.60
C GLY A 178 -22.21 1.81 4.05
N LEU A 179 -23.27 1.22 4.63
CA LEU A 179 -23.71 1.46 6.01
C LEU A 179 -22.79 0.74 7.02
N PHE A 180 -21.78 1.43 7.54
CA PHE A 180 -20.79 0.85 8.46
C PHE A 180 -21.08 1.28 9.90
N ALA A 181 -21.95 0.53 10.58
CA ALA A 181 -22.17 0.68 12.01
C ALA A 181 -21.20 -0.24 12.78
N GLY A 182 -20.24 0.36 13.50
CA GLY A 182 -19.62 -0.27 14.66
C GLY A 182 -18.72 -1.49 14.43
N ALA A 183 -17.96 -1.59 13.32
CA ALA A 183 -16.89 -2.56 13.29
C ALA A 183 -15.65 -1.99 14.01
N SER A 184 -15.43 -2.42 15.25
CA SER A 184 -14.15 -2.24 15.91
C SER A 184 -13.10 -3.12 15.22
N LEU A 185 -11.89 -2.58 15.03
CA LEU A 185 -10.71 -3.36 14.63
C LEU A 185 -10.00 -3.97 15.84
N GLU A 186 -10.49 -3.70 17.04
CA GLU A 186 -10.02 -4.31 18.27
C GLU A 186 -10.15 -5.84 18.21
N GLY A 187 -9.08 -6.54 18.59
CA GLY A 187 -8.98 -7.99 18.48
C GLY A 187 -8.62 -8.51 17.08
N ALA A 188 -8.44 -7.63 16.08
CA ALA A 188 -7.95 -8.07 14.77
C ALA A 188 -6.48 -8.50 14.84
N GLY A 189 -6.18 -9.63 14.20
CA GLY A 189 -4.83 -10.14 13.98
C GLY A 189 -4.18 -9.51 12.75
N VAL A 190 -2.95 -9.04 12.90
CA VAL A 190 -2.08 -8.56 11.83
C VAL A 190 -1.00 -9.61 11.55
N LEU A 191 -1.03 -10.21 10.37
CA LEU A 191 -0.27 -11.42 10.03
C LEU A 191 0.66 -11.15 8.86
N SER A 192 1.95 -11.50 8.99
CA SER A 192 2.90 -11.29 7.89
C SER A 192 2.72 -12.31 6.77
N SER A 193 2.68 -11.85 5.53
CA SER A 193 2.48 -12.71 4.35
C SER A 193 3.83 -13.12 3.76
N ALA A 194 4.50 -14.09 4.40
CA ALA A 194 5.84 -14.55 4.00
C ALA A 194 5.92 -15.02 2.53
N SER A 195 4.87 -15.67 2.02
CA SER A 195 4.77 -16.10 0.62
C SER A 195 4.70 -14.91 -0.33
N TRP A 196 3.90 -13.89 -0.02
CA TRP A 196 3.77 -12.67 -0.83
C TRP A 196 5.07 -11.87 -0.84
N ASN A 197 5.73 -11.73 0.31
CA ASN A 197 7.06 -11.12 0.40
C ASN A 197 8.07 -11.88 -0.48
N LYS A 198 8.10 -13.22 -0.40
CA LYS A 198 8.99 -14.04 -1.22
C LYS A 198 8.71 -13.88 -2.72
N THR A 199 7.44 -13.87 -3.12
CA THR A 199 7.04 -13.70 -4.53
C THR A 199 7.41 -12.30 -5.06
N TYR A 200 7.17 -11.25 -4.28
CA TYR A 200 7.42 -9.88 -4.72
C TYR A 200 8.91 -9.54 -4.83
N TYR A 201 9.75 -10.10 -3.95
CA TYR A 201 11.18 -9.81 -3.90
C TYR A 201 12.08 -10.91 -4.49
N GLY A 202 11.51 -12.05 -4.87
CA GLY A 202 12.25 -13.20 -5.39
C GLY A 202 13.09 -13.95 -4.34
N ARG A 203 13.04 -13.56 -3.06
CA ARG A 203 13.74 -14.20 -1.93
C ARG A 203 12.96 -14.07 -0.65
N ALA A 204 13.13 -15.02 0.26
CA ALA A 204 12.46 -14.99 1.56
C ALA A 204 13.02 -13.85 2.43
N LEU A 205 12.15 -12.92 2.82
CA LEU A 205 12.46 -11.79 3.70
C LEU A 205 11.35 -11.66 4.72
N ASN A 206 11.72 -11.39 5.97
CA ASN A 206 10.74 -11.01 6.97
C ASN A 206 10.39 -9.51 6.83
N PRO A 207 9.27 -9.05 7.41
CA PRO A 207 8.89 -7.65 7.33
C PRO A 207 9.92 -6.68 7.89
N ARG A 208 10.65 -7.02 8.97
CA ARG A 208 11.68 -6.15 9.54
C ARG A 208 12.81 -5.91 8.55
N ASP A 209 13.20 -6.94 7.80
CA ASP A 209 14.26 -6.85 6.77
C ASP A 209 13.88 -5.91 5.63
N ILE A 210 12.60 -5.87 5.28
CA ILE A 210 12.05 -5.02 4.22
C ILE A 210 11.85 -3.59 4.74
N VAL A 211 11.21 -3.44 5.89
CA VAL A 211 10.65 -2.19 6.38
C VAL A 211 11.66 -1.35 7.15
N VAL A 212 12.46 -1.98 8.01
CA VAL A 212 13.42 -1.33 8.93
C VAL A 212 14.84 -1.44 8.40
N ASN A 213 15.31 -2.67 8.14
CA ASN A 213 16.67 -2.90 7.68
C ASN A 213 16.87 -2.52 6.21
N ARG A 214 15.77 -2.36 5.46
CA ARG A 214 15.75 -1.93 4.05
C ARG A 214 16.71 -2.73 3.17
N LEU A 215 16.74 -4.05 3.35
CA LEU A 215 17.61 -4.94 2.59
C LEU A 215 17.20 -5.07 1.11
N VAL A 216 16.04 -4.53 0.74
CA VAL A 216 15.49 -4.54 -0.61
C VAL A 216 14.85 -3.20 -0.95
N ASP A 217 14.85 -2.89 -2.24
CA ASP A 217 14.00 -1.87 -2.82
C ASP A 217 13.38 -2.42 -4.12
N ASN A 218 12.09 -2.20 -4.33
CA ASN A 218 11.42 -2.54 -5.57
C ASN A 218 10.95 -1.26 -6.28
N PRO A 219 11.52 -0.92 -7.46
CA PRO A 219 11.11 0.26 -8.23
C PRO A 219 9.62 0.29 -8.57
N ALA A 220 8.95 -0.86 -8.65
CA ALA A 220 7.52 -0.94 -8.91
C ALA A 220 6.66 -0.36 -7.75
N ALA A 221 7.23 -0.22 -6.55
CA ALA A 221 6.60 0.45 -5.42
C ALA A 221 6.87 1.96 -5.34
N ALA A 222 7.64 2.54 -6.28
CA ALA A 222 8.04 3.94 -6.24
C ALA A 222 6.85 4.91 -6.18
N SER A 223 5.80 4.64 -6.96
CA SER A 223 4.59 5.48 -6.98
C SER A 223 3.87 5.51 -5.63
N LEU A 224 3.77 4.37 -4.92
CA LEU A 224 3.21 4.32 -3.57
C LEU A 224 4.06 5.12 -2.58
N LYS A 225 5.39 4.93 -2.60
CA LYS A 225 6.34 5.65 -1.74
C LYS A 225 6.25 7.16 -1.95
N GLN A 226 6.13 7.61 -3.20
CA GLN A 226 5.99 9.03 -3.56
C GLN A 226 4.66 9.61 -3.08
N THR A 227 3.55 8.88 -3.26
CA THR A 227 2.24 9.31 -2.75
C THR A 227 2.27 9.46 -1.23
N LEU A 228 2.81 8.48 -0.49
CA LEU A 228 2.96 8.57 0.96
C LEU A 228 3.84 9.77 1.36
N ALA A 229 4.95 9.99 0.67
CA ALA A 229 5.81 11.16 0.90
C ALA A 229 5.07 12.48 0.65
N ARG A 230 4.18 12.55 -0.34
CA ARG A 230 3.35 13.73 -0.62
C ARG A 230 2.29 13.94 0.47
N VAL A 231 1.55 12.89 0.84
CA VAL A 231 0.45 12.96 1.82
C VAL A 231 0.98 13.30 3.23
N SER A 232 2.16 12.79 3.58
CA SER A 232 2.85 13.01 4.87
C SER A 232 3.61 14.33 4.98
N ARG A 233 3.56 15.22 3.98
CA ARG A 233 4.11 16.58 4.12
C ARG A 233 3.13 17.44 4.93
N VAL A 234 3.66 18.04 5.99
CA VAL A 234 3.00 19.10 6.75
C VAL A 234 2.82 20.30 5.81
N VAL A 235 1.59 20.83 5.75
CA VAL A 235 1.30 22.12 5.09
C VAL A 235 1.49 23.21 6.11
#